data_AF-W6RPN1-F1
#
_entry.id   AF-W6RPN1-F1
#
_cell.length_a   1.000
_cell.length_b   1.000
_cell.length_c   1.000
_cell.angle_alpha   90.00
_cell.angle_beta   90.00
_cell.angle_gamma   90.00
#
_symmetry.space_group_name_H-M   'P 1'
#
loop_
_entity.id
_entity.type
_entity.pdbx_description
1 polymer ?
#
loop_
_entity_poly.entity_id
_entity_poly.type
_entity_poly.pdbx_seq_one_letter_code
_entity_poly.pdbx_strand_id
1 'polypeptide(L)'
;MGRRVFIGNDAGVMKFRATNMSTIDSRYADISQLTIHEQMAPMVPKDSGQITFGGAGSANVGLTKSYSYPPFILLKSSIGVVPGHPNLWATINVNSFVITISTRFAHTVTWYAFDELV
;
A
#
# COMPACT_ATOMS: atom_id res chain seq x y z
N MET A 1 -0.27 25.47 -11.13
CA MET A 1 0.30 25.15 -9.80
C MET A 1 0.37 23.63 -9.67
N GLY A 2 1.56 23.05 -9.53
CA GLY A 2 1.77 21.59 -9.60
C GLY A 2 1.72 20.91 -8.22
N ARG A 3 1.09 19.74 -8.15
CA ARG A 3 1.22 18.82 -7.01
C ARG A 3 2.55 18.08 -7.13
N ARG A 4 3.31 17.94 -6.05
CA ARG A 4 4.54 17.13 -6.03
C ARG A 4 4.26 15.79 -5.35
N VAL A 5 4.64 14.72 -6.04
CA VAL A 5 4.58 13.34 -5.53
C VAL A 5 5.97 12.98 -5.06
N PHE A 6 6.09 12.62 -3.78
CA PHE A 6 7.35 12.16 -3.20
C PHE A 6 7.27 10.67 -2.92
N ILE A 7 8.13 9.93 -3.60
CA ILE A 7 8.37 8.51 -3.38
C ILE A 7 9.82 8.42 -2.91
N GLY A 8 10.02 8.12 -1.62
CA GLY A 8 11.36 8.11 -1.06
C GLY A 8 11.45 7.59 0.36
N ASN A 9 12.68 7.39 0.81
CA ASN A 9 13.02 7.01 2.18
C ASN A 9 13.20 8.27 3.05
N ASP A 10 12.61 8.28 4.24
CA ASP A 10 12.78 9.33 5.24
C ASP A 10 13.07 8.68 6.61
N ALA A 11 14.29 8.89 7.09
CA ALA A 11 14.83 8.28 8.32
C ALA A 11 14.71 6.75 8.39
N GLY A 12 14.97 6.05 7.28
CA GLY A 12 14.90 4.58 7.20
C GLY A 12 13.50 4.04 6.91
N VAL A 13 12.48 4.89 6.83
CA VAL A 13 11.10 4.50 6.53
C VAL A 13 10.75 4.90 5.10
N MET A 14 10.29 3.95 4.29
CA MET A 14 9.73 4.25 2.96
C MET A 14 8.41 5.00 3.14
N LYS A 15 8.30 6.18 2.54
CA LYS A 15 7.11 7.03 2.62
C LYS A 15 6.58 7.32 1.23
N PHE A 16 5.27 7.18 1.08
CA PHE A 16 4.51 7.68 -0.06
C PHE A 16 3.76 8.93 0.39
N ARG A 17 4.13 10.10 -0.16
CA ARG A 17 3.59 11.39 0.27
C ARG A 17 3.13 12.19 -0.95
N ALA A 18 1.86 12.58 -0.97
CA ALA A 18 1.34 13.58 -1.88
C ALA A 18 0.83 14.75 -1.03
N THR A 19 1.42 15.94 -1.17
CA THR A 19 0.96 17.12 -0.43
C THR A 19 0.45 18.20 -1.36
N ASN A 20 -0.53 18.95 -0.86
CA ASN A 20 -0.92 20.19 -1.49
C ASN A 20 0.12 21.27 -1.13
N MET A 21 0.90 21.67 -2.14
CA MET A 21 2.06 22.54 -1.97
C MET A 21 1.75 23.98 -1.54
N SER A 22 0.48 24.38 -1.42
CA SER A 22 0.13 25.76 -1.11
C SER A 22 0.42 26.18 0.33
N THR A 23 0.56 25.23 1.27
CA THR A 23 0.62 25.57 2.71
C THR A 23 1.56 24.70 3.56
N ILE A 24 1.86 23.45 3.19
CA ILE A 24 2.57 22.51 4.08
C ILE A 24 3.60 21.66 3.33
N ASP A 25 4.85 21.66 3.81
CA ASP A 25 5.91 20.75 3.33
C ASP A 25 5.60 19.30 3.76
N SER A 26 5.72 18.38 2.81
CA SER A 26 5.63 16.93 3.02
C SER A 26 6.48 16.35 4.16
N ARG A 27 7.56 17.01 4.57
CA ARG A 27 8.35 16.62 5.73
C ARG A 27 7.66 16.85 7.07
N TYR A 28 6.76 17.84 7.15
CA TYR A 28 6.11 18.28 8.39
C TYR A 28 4.58 18.09 8.38
N ALA A 29 4.02 17.59 7.28
CA ALA A 29 2.61 17.26 7.19
C ALA A 29 2.25 16.13 8.17
N ASP A 30 1.17 16.33 8.93
CA ASP A 30 0.62 15.29 9.80
C ASP A 30 0.10 14.10 8.98
N ILE A 31 0.09 12.90 9.56
CA ILE A 31 -0.30 11.68 8.83
C ILE A 31 -1.76 11.73 8.36
N SER A 32 -2.65 12.43 9.08
CA SER A 32 -4.04 12.67 8.68
C SER A 32 -4.18 13.60 7.48
N GLN A 33 -3.12 14.36 7.16
CA GLN A 33 -3.05 15.28 6.02
C GLN A 33 -2.43 14.62 4.77
N LEU A 34 -2.00 13.36 4.88
CA LEU A 34 -1.49 12.57 3.77
C LEU A 34 -2.66 11.84 3.12
N THR A 35 -2.86 12.05 1.83
CA THR A 35 -3.98 11.46 1.09
C THR A 35 -3.48 10.76 -0.17
N ILE A 36 -3.72 9.46 -0.26
CA ILE A 36 -3.71 8.74 -1.54
C ILE A 36 -5.05 9.07 -2.21
N HIS A 37 -5.02 9.54 -3.45
CA HIS A 37 -6.23 9.84 -4.21
C HIS A 37 -6.25 9.05 -5.51
N GLU A 38 -7.41 8.51 -5.86
CA GLU A 38 -7.75 8.04 -7.20
C GLU A 38 -8.92 8.89 -7.70
N GLN A 39 -8.83 9.43 -8.92
CA GLN A 39 -9.87 10.30 -9.52
C GLN A 39 -10.38 11.48 -8.65
N MET A 40 -9.54 12.04 -7.77
CA MET A 40 -9.90 13.10 -6.80
C MET A 40 -10.71 12.63 -5.57
N ALA A 41 -10.94 11.34 -5.42
CA ALA A 41 -11.48 10.75 -4.20
C ALA A 41 -10.35 10.27 -3.27
N PRO A 42 -10.35 10.64 -1.99
CA PRO A 42 -9.40 10.10 -1.02
C PRO A 42 -9.63 8.60 -0.84
N MET A 43 -8.55 7.83 -0.79
CA MET A 43 -8.61 6.39 -0.54
C MET A 43 -8.35 6.10 0.94
N VAL A 44 -9.16 5.23 1.54
CA VAL A 44 -8.99 4.75 2.92
C VAL A 44 -8.79 3.24 2.87
N PRO A 45 -7.90 2.66 3.70
CA PRO A 45 -7.77 1.20 3.76
C PRO A 45 -9.10 0.60 4.27
N LYS A 46 -9.77 -0.18 3.42
CA LYS A 46 -11.00 -0.90 3.77
C LYS A 46 -10.71 -2.24 4.43
N ASP A 47 -9.61 -2.89 4.03
CA ASP A 47 -9.18 -4.17 4.59
C ASP A 47 -7.66 -4.17 4.79
N SER A 48 -7.19 -4.97 5.74
CA SER A 48 -5.77 -5.08 6.06
C SER A 48 -5.47 -6.34 6.84
N GLY A 49 -4.22 -6.76 6.81
CA GLY A 49 -3.78 -7.90 7.59
C GLY A 49 -2.27 -8.10 7.55
N GLN A 50 -1.84 -9.20 8.15
CA GLN A 50 -0.44 -9.57 8.23
C GLN A 50 -0.24 -11.02 7.84
N ILE A 51 0.88 -11.30 7.16
CA ILE A 51 1.32 -12.64 6.82
C ILE A 51 2.79 -12.75 7.21
N THR A 52 3.13 -13.83 7.90
CA THR A 52 4.53 -14.15 8.20
C THR A 52 5.01 -15.26 7.27
N PHE A 53 6.04 -14.95 6.49
CA PHE A 53 6.71 -15.89 5.61
C PHE A 53 7.96 -16.41 6.31
N GLY A 54 8.13 -17.74 6.39
CA GLY A 54 9.34 -18.38 6.90
C GLY A 54 10.50 -18.43 5.88
N GLY A 55 10.27 -17.97 4.65
CA GLY A 55 11.20 -18.03 3.53
C GLY A 55 10.54 -17.59 2.23
N ALA A 56 11.13 -17.95 1.09
CA ALA A 56 10.51 -17.70 -0.20
C ALA A 56 9.18 -18.46 -0.34
N GLY A 57 8.15 -17.79 -0.82
CA GLY A 57 6.83 -18.40 -0.99
C GLY A 57 5.74 -17.39 -1.36
N SER A 58 4.51 -17.90 -1.44
CA SER A 58 3.32 -17.11 -1.69
C SER A 58 2.19 -17.50 -0.74
N ALA A 59 1.32 -16.54 -0.45
CA ALA A 59 0.15 -16.73 0.38
C ALA A 59 -1.06 -16.05 -0.26
N ASN A 60 -2.21 -16.72 -0.19
CA ASN A 60 -3.48 -16.19 -0.67
C ASN A 60 -4.26 -15.57 0.49
N VAL A 61 -4.83 -14.40 0.24
CA VAL A 61 -5.68 -13.66 1.16
C VAL A 61 -6.98 -13.33 0.47
N GLY A 62 -8.09 -13.83 1.00
CA GLY A 62 -9.42 -13.38 0.58
C GLY A 62 -9.73 -12.04 1.22
N LEU A 63 -10.08 -11.05 0.41
CA LEU A 63 -10.59 -9.78 0.92
C LEU A 63 -11.99 -9.98 1.47
N THR A 64 -12.26 -9.37 2.63
CA THR A 64 -13.50 -9.56 3.40
C THR A 64 -14.53 -8.46 3.20
N LYS A 65 -14.13 -7.36 2.55
CA LYS A 65 -14.98 -6.20 2.29
C LYS A 65 -15.48 -6.20 0.85
N SER A 66 -16.56 -5.46 0.63
CA SER A 66 -17.06 -5.17 -0.71
C SER A 66 -16.26 -4.04 -1.34
N TYR A 67 -15.91 -4.21 -2.62
CA TYR A 67 -15.16 -3.25 -3.41
C TYR A 67 -15.94 -2.93 -4.69
N SER A 68 -16.06 -1.64 -5.01
CA SER A 68 -16.73 -1.19 -6.24
C SER A 68 -15.83 -1.33 -7.47
N TYR A 69 -14.51 -1.24 -7.27
CA TYR A 69 -13.47 -1.39 -8.28
C TYR A 69 -12.36 -2.33 -7.76
N PRO A 70 -11.48 -2.87 -8.62
CA PRO A 70 -10.32 -3.60 -8.15
C PRO A 70 -9.50 -2.75 -7.15
N PRO A 71 -9.29 -3.21 -5.91
CA PRO A 71 -8.65 -2.40 -4.88
C PRO A 71 -7.16 -2.15 -5.18
N PHE A 72 -6.69 -0.99 -4.71
CA PHE A 72 -5.26 -0.69 -4.67
C PHE A 72 -4.61 -1.41 -3.48
N ILE A 73 -3.58 -2.22 -3.74
CA ILE A 73 -2.90 -3.03 -2.72
C ILE A 73 -1.56 -2.41 -2.36
N LEU A 74 -1.40 -2.05 -1.09
CA LEU A 74 -0.13 -1.60 -0.52
C LEU A 74 0.50 -2.72 0.31
N LEU A 75 1.79 -2.97 0.10
CA LEU A 75 2.57 -3.92 0.88
C LEU A 75 3.63 -3.19 1.70
N LYS A 76 3.80 -3.60 2.95
CA LYS A 76 4.86 -3.13 3.85
C LYS A 76 5.60 -4.32 4.44
N SER A 77 6.89 -4.41 4.15
CA SER A 77 7.80 -5.41 4.70
C SER A 77 8.29 -5.01 6.09
N SER A 78 8.37 -5.97 7.03
CA SER A 78 9.00 -5.77 8.34
C SER A 78 10.52 -5.62 8.29
N ILE A 79 11.15 -6.01 7.17
CA ILE A 79 12.60 -5.94 6.96
C ILE A 79 13.01 -4.83 5.97
N GLY A 80 12.07 -3.96 5.59
CA GLY A 80 12.36 -2.82 4.70
C GLY A 80 12.53 -3.17 3.22
N VAL A 81 12.21 -4.41 2.80
CA VAL A 81 12.20 -4.76 1.37
C VAL A 81 11.15 -3.91 0.65
N VAL A 82 11.60 -3.22 -0.39
CA VAL A 82 10.73 -2.41 -1.24
C VAL A 82 9.90 -3.35 -2.13
N PRO A 83 8.56 -3.20 -2.15
CA PRO A 83 7.71 -3.96 -3.05
C PRO A 83 8.09 -3.74 -4.52
N GLY A 84 8.23 -4.84 -5.25
CA GLY A 84 8.58 -4.91 -6.66
C GLY A 84 8.83 -6.37 -7.06
N HIS A 85 8.37 -6.77 -8.25
CA HIS A 85 8.71 -8.10 -8.78
C HIS A 85 10.21 -8.16 -9.10
N PRO A 86 10.95 -9.21 -8.70
CA PRO A 86 10.49 -10.48 -8.13
C PRO A 86 10.76 -10.64 -6.62
N ASN A 87 10.88 -9.54 -5.87
CA ASN A 87 11.36 -9.56 -4.49
C ASN A 87 10.21 -9.59 -3.46
N LEU A 88 9.19 -8.76 -3.67
CA LEU A 88 7.96 -8.71 -2.88
C LEU A 88 6.87 -8.11 -3.76
N TRP A 89 5.84 -8.87 -4.13
CA TRP A 89 4.78 -8.36 -4.99
C TRP A 89 3.45 -9.01 -4.65
N ALA A 90 2.36 -8.35 -5.05
CA ALA A 90 1.01 -8.89 -4.97
C ALA A 90 0.38 -8.94 -6.36
N THR A 91 -0.43 -9.96 -6.59
CA THR A 91 -1.39 -10.01 -7.69
C THR A 91 -2.79 -10.13 -7.11
N ILE A 92 -3.80 -9.69 -7.84
CA ILE A 92 -5.21 -9.80 -7.43
C ILE A 92 -6.01 -10.53 -8.49
N ASN A 93 -6.82 -11.50 -8.07
CA ASN A 93 -7.86 -12.07 -8.90
C ASN A 93 -9.14 -11.24 -8.70
N VAL A 94 -9.46 -10.39 -9.68
CA VAL A 94 -10.59 -9.44 -9.61
C VAL A 94 -11.97 -10.09 -9.54
N ASN A 95 -12.10 -11.36 -9.93
CA ASN A 95 -13.38 -12.07 -9.88
C ASN A 95 -13.66 -12.68 -8.50
N SER A 96 -12.61 -13.00 -7.75
CA SER A 96 -12.70 -13.66 -6.44
C SER A 96 -12.22 -12.78 -5.29
N PHE A 97 -11.70 -11.59 -5.58
CA PHE A 97 -11.06 -10.68 -4.64
C PHE A 97 -10.02 -11.36 -3.74
N VAL A 98 -9.31 -12.34 -4.31
CA VAL A 98 -8.18 -13.01 -3.66
C VAL A 98 -6.89 -12.33 -4.09
N ILE A 99 -6.11 -11.87 -3.11
CA ILE A 99 -4.77 -11.35 -3.31
C ILE A 99 -3.77 -12.49 -3.09
N THR A 100 -2.84 -12.67 -4.02
CA THR A 100 -1.69 -13.53 -3.85
C THR A 100 -0.47 -12.67 -3.56
N ILE A 101 0.05 -12.73 -2.33
CA ILE A 101 1.27 -12.03 -1.92
C ILE A 101 2.44 -12.99 -2.03
N SER A 102 3.49 -12.61 -2.75
CA SER A 102 4.68 -13.43 -2.99
C SER A 102 5.95 -12.72 -2.53
N THR A 103 6.87 -13.47 -1.94
CA THR A 103 8.17 -12.94 -1.53
C THR A 103 9.30 -13.97 -1.64
N ARG A 104 10.55 -13.49 -1.69
CA ARG A 104 11.77 -14.30 -1.62
C ARG A 104 12.42 -14.32 -0.23
N PHE A 105 11.86 -13.62 0.76
CA PHE A 105 12.51 -13.40 2.05
C PHE A 105 11.65 -13.90 3.21
N ALA A 106 12.28 -14.40 4.27
CA ALA A 106 11.63 -14.68 5.54
C ALA A 106 11.35 -13.37 6.29
N HIS A 107 10.08 -12.96 6.38
CA HIS A 107 9.66 -11.76 7.11
C HIS A 107 8.13 -11.67 7.26
N THR A 108 7.66 -10.68 8.02
CA THR A 108 6.24 -10.34 8.11
C THR A 108 5.91 -9.24 7.10
N VAL A 109 4.88 -9.48 6.28
CA VAL A 109 4.31 -8.50 5.35
C VAL A 109 2.99 -8.01 5.94
N THR A 110 2.87 -6.70 6.14
CA THR A 110 1.59 -6.05 6.38
C THR A 110 1.02 -5.60 5.04
N TRP A 111 -0.26 -5.88 4.78
CA TRP A 111 -0.93 -5.49 3.56
C TRP A 111 -2.16 -4.63 3.87
N TYR A 112 -2.49 -3.74 2.94
CA TYR A 112 -3.66 -2.88 2.99
C TYR A 112 -4.34 -2.89 1.63
N ALA A 113 -5.66 -3.04 1.63
CA ALA A 113 -6.50 -2.91 0.45
C ALA A 113 -7.31 -1.62 0.56
N PHE A 114 -7.02 -0.68 -0.33
CA PHE A 114 -7.65 0.62 -0.42
C PHE A 114 -8.78 0.59 -1.45
N ASP A 115 -9.78 1.41 -1.19
CA ASP A 115 -10.87 1.68 -2.11
C ASP A 115 -11.25 3.17 -1.99
N GLU A 116 -11.99 3.66 -2.97
CA GLU A 116 -12.51 5.01 -3.00
C GLU A 116 -13.47 5.23 -1.81
N LEU A 117 -13.38 6.42 -1.19
CA LEU A 117 -14.46 6.94 -0.34
C LEU A 117 -15.65 7.28 -1.25
N VAL A 118 -16.70 6.48 -1.18
CA VAL A 118 -18.01 6.80 -1.75
C VAL A 118 -18.74 7.76 -0.83
#